data_AF-A0A2I0XB05-F1
#
_entry.id   AF-A0A2I0XB05-F1
#
_cell.length_a   1.000
_cell.length_b   1.000
_cell.length_c   1.000
_cell.angle_alpha   90.00
_cell.angle_beta   90.00
_cell.angle_gamma   90.00
#
_symmetry.space_group_name_H-M   'P 1'
#
loop_
_entity.id
_entity.type
_entity.pdbx_description
1 polymer ?
#
loop_
_entity_poly.entity_id
_entity_poly.type
_entity_poly.pdbx_seq_one_letter_code
_entity_poly.pdbx_strand_id
1 'polypeptide(L)'
;MEKRHNYVRKTAEVATQFFINPATSQPNVAGLILAGSADFKNEVSQSDMFDPRLQAKIINVVDVSYGGENGFNQAIELSSAILANVKFIQEKKLIGKYFEEISQDTGKYVFGRQHTDAVLKPLSYPKMKVRYENKEGSFRKATAGKC
;
A
#
# COMPACT_ATOMS: atom_id res chain seq x y z
N MET A 1 -3.39 26.18 24.83
CA MET A 1 -3.98 25.08 24.03
C MET A 1 -4.16 25.45 22.56
N GLU A 2 -4.58 26.67 22.24
CA GLU A 2 -4.88 27.12 20.86
C GLU A 2 -3.69 27.02 19.86
N LYS A 3 -2.46 27.32 20.31
CA LYS A 3 -1.27 27.20 19.45
C LYS A 3 -1.00 25.76 18.95
N ARG A 4 -1.30 24.74 19.76
CA ARG A 4 -1.13 23.32 19.38
C ARG A 4 -2.17 22.92 18.35
N HIS A 5 -3.41 23.33 18.56
CA HIS A 5 -4.51 23.08 17.65
C HIS A 5 -4.32 23.74 16.28
N ASN A 6 -3.82 24.98 16.26
CA ASN A 6 -3.47 25.68 15.01
C ASN A 6 -2.32 24.99 14.26
N TYR A 7 -1.37 24.39 14.98
CA TYR A 7 -0.29 23.62 14.38
C TYR A 7 -0.80 22.31 13.77
N VAL A 8 -1.69 21.58 14.46
CA VAL A 8 -2.38 20.39 13.89
C VAL A 8 -3.12 20.74 12.60
N ARG A 9 -3.90 21.82 12.63
CA ARG A 9 -4.65 22.29 11.45
C ARG A 9 -3.72 22.57 10.27
N LYS A 10 -2.67 23.35 10.51
CA LYS A 10 -1.71 23.71 9.46
C LYS A 10 -1.01 22.47 8.90
N THR A 11 -0.64 21.52 9.73
CA THR A 11 -0.03 20.26 9.30
C THR A 11 -1.02 19.41 8.47
N ALA A 12 -2.29 19.34 8.88
CA ALA A 12 -3.32 18.62 8.15
C ALA A 12 -3.58 19.25 6.76
N GLU A 13 -3.67 20.58 6.68
CA GLU A 13 -3.83 21.31 5.41
C GLU A 13 -2.65 21.06 4.46
N VAL A 14 -1.43 21.14 4.99
CA VAL A 14 -0.21 20.89 4.22
C VAL A 14 -0.16 19.44 3.74
N ALA A 15 -0.52 18.47 4.58
CA ALA A 15 -0.59 17.07 4.19
C ALA A 15 -1.59 16.85 3.04
N THR A 16 -2.77 17.45 3.11
CA THR A 16 -3.77 17.39 2.03
C THR A 16 -3.22 17.97 0.72
N GLN A 17 -2.53 19.10 0.76
CA GLN A 17 -1.94 19.72 -0.44
C GLN A 17 -0.86 18.85 -1.11
N PHE A 18 -0.04 18.14 -0.33
CA PHE A 18 1.04 17.30 -0.88
C PHE A 18 0.60 15.89 -1.26
N PHE A 19 -0.34 15.30 -0.50
CA PHE A 19 -0.75 13.91 -0.69
C PHE A 19 -2.03 13.73 -1.49
N ILE A 20 -2.83 14.78 -1.70
CA ILE A 20 -4.02 14.72 -2.54
C ILE A 20 -3.75 15.44 -3.85
N ASN A 21 -3.94 14.75 -4.97
CA ASN A 21 -3.85 15.39 -6.27
C ASN A 21 -5.12 16.23 -6.54
N PRO A 22 -5.01 17.54 -6.81
CA PRO A 22 -6.18 18.40 -7.02
C PRO A 22 -7.00 18.01 -8.26
N ALA A 23 -6.39 17.37 -9.26
CA ALA A 23 -7.09 17.00 -10.49
C ALA A 23 -7.95 15.74 -10.36
N THR A 24 -7.50 14.76 -9.57
CA THR A 24 -8.21 13.48 -9.41
C THR A 24 -8.91 13.36 -8.06
N SER A 25 -8.65 14.29 -7.13
CA SER A 25 -9.13 14.25 -5.75
C SER A 25 -8.78 12.95 -5.01
N GLN A 26 -7.79 12.20 -5.49
CA GLN A 26 -7.36 10.92 -4.92
C GLN A 26 -5.99 11.05 -4.26
N PRO A 27 -5.73 10.27 -3.21
CA PRO A 27 -4.41 10.21 -2.58
C PRO A 27 -3.39 9.64 -3.58
N ASN A 28 -2.24 10.30 -3.68
CA ASN A 28 -1.14 9.89 -4.57
C ASN A 28 -0.28 8.75 -3.99
N VAL A 29 -0.39 8.50 -2.68
CA VAL A 29 0.38 7.49 -1.95
C VAL A 29 -0.41 6.21 -1.68
N ALA A 30 0.28 5.07 -1.72
CA ALA A 30 -0.29 3.77 -1.38
C ALA A 30 -0.57 3.64 0.13
N GLY A 31 0.23 4.31 0.96
CA GLY A 31 0.02 4.43 2.39
C GLY A 31 0.91 5.49 3.03
N LEU A 32 0.57 5.85 4.26
CA LEU A 32 1.16 6.93 5.03
C LEU A 32 1.67 6.40 6.37
N ILE A 33 2.77 6.98 6.85
CA ILE A 33 3.29 6.70 8.18
C ILE A 33 3.40 8.03 8.93
N LEU A 34 2.83 8.07 10.13
CA LEU A 34 2.91 9.24 10.99
C LEU A 34 4.08 9.05 11.95
N ALA A 35 5.13 9.87 11.81
CA ALA A 35 6.26 9.86 12.70
C ALA A 35 6.26 11.10 13.60
N GLY A 36 6.42 10.91 14.89
CA GLY A 36 6.48 12.03 15.82
C GLY A 36 6.92 11.65 17.23
N SER A 37 7.48 12.63 17.93
CA SER A 37 7.73 12.53 19.36
C SER A 37 6.46 12.87 20.14
N ALA A 38 6.23 12.19 21.27
CA ALA A 38 5.05 12.34 22.11
C ALA A 38 3.71 12.02 21.40
N ASP A 39 2.59 12.35 22.05
CA ASP A 39 1.23 12.02 21.62
C ASP A 39 0.67 12.90 20.49
N PHE A 40 1.48 13.82 19.94
CA PHE A 40 1.02 14.72 18.89
C PHE A 40 0.52 13.98 17.64
N LYS A 41 1.18 12.89 17.27
CA LYS A 41 0.79 12.02 16.16
C LYS A 41 -0.55 11.30 16.39
N ASN A 42 -0.87 10.98 17.65
CA ASN A 42 -2.15 10.37 18.03
C ASN A 42 -3.27 11.42 17.92
N GLU A 43 -3.01 12.65 18.38
CA GLU A 43 -3.94 13.77 18.21
C GLU A 43 -4.23 14.05 16.73
N VAL A 44 -3.21 14.09 15.87
CA VAL A 44 -3.40 14.28 14.42
C VAL A 44 -4.22 13.14 13.80
N SER A 45 -3.90 11.88 14.16
CA SER A 45 -4.60 10.70 13.64
C SER A 45 -6.05 10.59 14.08
N GLN A 46 -6.39 11.12 15.26
CA GLN A 46 -7.75 11.10 15.82
C GLN A 46 -8.53 12.39 15.53
N SER A 47 -7.87 13.46 15.11
CA SER A 47 -8.52 14.73 14.83
C SER A 47 -9.37 14.65 13.56
N ASP A 48 -10.56 15.24 13.61
CA ASP A 48 -11.46 15.43 12.46
C ASP A 48 -10.90 16.41 11.41
N MET A 49 -9.74 17.02 11.70
CA MET A 49 -9.06 17.95 10.80
C MET A 49 -8.27 17.26 9.70
N PHE A 50 -7.90 16.00 9.92
CA PHE A 50 -7.15 15.22 8.94
C PHE A 50 -8.10 14.67 7.88
N ASP A 51 -7.71 14.76 6.60
CA ASP A 51 -8.59 14.32 5.51
C ASP A 51 -8.92 12.81 5.67
N PRO A 52 -10.21 12.41 5.69
CA PRO A 52 -10.60 11.02 5.90
C PRO A 52 -9.99 10.05 4.87
N ARG A 53 -9.72 10.53 3.65
CA ARG A 53 -9.09 9.74 2.58
C ARG A 53 -7.63 9.42 2.90
N LEU A 54 -6.93 10.36 3.53
CA LEU A 54 -5.57 10.15 4.02
C LEU A 54 -5.56 9.31 5.30
N GLN A 55 -6.54 9.52 6.18
CA GLN A 55 -6.70 8.75 7.42
C GLN A 55 -6.83 7.24 7.13
N ALA A 56 -7.63 6.87 6.13
CA ALA A 56 -7.77 5.49 5.67
C ALA A 56 -6.48 4.88 5.06
N LYS A 57 -5.47 5.71 4.77
CA LYS A 57 -4.18 5.31 4.21
C LYS A 57 -3.07 5.24 5.26
N ILE A 58 -3.34 5.58 6.52
CA ILE A 58 -2.36 5.44 7.60
C ILE A 58 -2.07 3.95 7.82
N ILE A 59 -0.83 3.55 7.58
CA ILE A 59 -0.36 2.18 7.79
C ILE A 59 0.01 1.98 9.26
N ASN A 60 0.81 2.90 9.81
CA ASN A 60 1.26 2.83 11.18
C ASN A 60 1.70 4.20 11.69
N VAL A 61 1.83 4.29 13.01
CA VAL A 61 2.31 5.46 13.74
C VAL A 61 3.64 5.06 14.41
N VAL A 62 4.68 5.84 14.19
CA VAL A 62 6.04 5.57 14.67
C VAL A 62 6.49 6.65 15.64
N ASP A 63 7.01 6.21 16.78
CA ASP A 63 7.59 7.06 17.80
C ASP A 63 9.07 7.30 17.47
N VAL A 64 9.43 8.57 17.32
CA VAL A 64 10.83 8.97 17.11
C VAL A 64 11.33 9.82 18.26
N SER A 65 12.59 9.63 18.62
CA SER A 65 13.21 10.31 19.77
C SER A 65 13.69 11.73 19.40
N TYR A 66 13.95 11.96 18.11
CA TYR A 66 14.45 13.23 17.60
C TYR A 66 13.50 13.81 16.55
N GLY A 67 13.45 15.13 16.46
CA GLY A 67 12.76 15.84 15.39
C GLY A 67 13.71 16.15 14.22
N GLY A 68 13.14 16.69 13.13
CA GLY A 68 13.91 17.09 11.95
C GLY A 68 14.44 15.90 11.14
N GLU A 69 15.55 16.10 10.44
CA GLU A 69 16.14 15.10 9.51
C GLU A 69 16.62 13.84 10.23
N ASN A 70 17.17 13.97 11.44
CA ASN A 70 17.61 12.83 12.24
C ASN A 70 16.42 11.95 12.65
N GLY A 71 15.31 12.58 13.05
CA GLY A 71 14.05 11.88 13.31
C GLY A 71 13.46 11.22 12.07
N PHE A 72 13.58 11.88 10.92
CA PHE A 72 13.10 11.35 9.64
C PHE A 72 13.88 10.09 9.22
N ASN A 73 15.20 10.10 9.34
CA ASN A 73 16.02 8.91 9.06
C ASN A 73 15.67 7.74 9.99
N GLN A 74 15.48 8.02 11.29
CA GLN A 74 15.03 6.99 12.25
C GLN A 74 13.65 6.44 11.90
N ALA A 75 12.71 7.32 11.51
CA ALA A 75 11.38 6.90 11.08
C ALA A 75 11.45 5.97 9.88
N ILE A 76 12.31 6.25 8.89
CA ILE A 76 12.50 5.40 7.71
C ILE A 76 13.01 4.01 8.11
N GLU A 77 13.99 3.93 8.99
CA GLU A 77 14.57 2.67 9.44
C GLU A 77 13.52 1.78 10.13
N LEU A 78 12.77 2.35 11.08
CA LEU A 78 11.68 1.65 11.79
C LEU A 78 10.53 1.28 10.84
N SER A 79 10.23 2.16 9.88
CA SER A 79 9.15 1.97 8.90
C SER A 79 9.48 0.88 7.87
N SER A 80 10.75 0.65 7.56
CA SER A 80 11.20 -0.34 6.57
C SER A 80 10.63 -1.73 6.88
N ALA A 81 10.71 -2.16 8.14
CA ALA A 81 10.17 -3.44 8.59
C ALA A 81 8.64 -3.52 8.41
N ILE A 82 7.93 -2.43 8.69
CA ILE A 82 6.46 -2.36 8.57
C ILE A 82 6.05 -2.39 7.09
N LEU A 83 6.73 -1.63 6.24
CA LEU A 83 6.45 -1.55 4.81
C LEU A 83 6.69 -2.89 4.10
N ALA A 84 7.66 -3.69 4.55
CA ALA A 84 7.86 -5.06 4.06
C ALA A 84 6.62 -5.94 4.31
N ASN A 85 6.00 -5.81 5.49
CA ASN A 85 4.80 -6.57 5.84
C ASN A 85 3.58 -6.15 5.00
N VAL A 86 3.46 -4.87 4.60
CA VAL A 86 2.33 -4.39 3.79
C VAL A 86 2.26 -5.11 2.44
N LYS A 87 3.41 -5.37 1.80
CA LYS A 87 3.46 -6.13 0.55
C LYS A 87 2.94 -7.56 0.74
N PHE A 88 3.34 -8.21 1.83
CA PHE A 88 2.88 -9.55 2.16
C PHE A 88 1.38 -9.60 2.47
N ILE A 89 0.85 -8.59 3.18
CA ILE A 89 -0.59 -8.47 3.46
C ILE A 89 -1.38 -8.30 2.16
N GLN A 90 -0.89 -7.50 1.21
CA GLN A 90 -1.52 -7.34 -0.11
C GLN A 90 -1.54 -8.65 -0.89
N GLU A 91 -0.44 -9.39 -0.91
CA GLU A 91 -0.35 -10.70 -1.56
C GLU A 91 -1.31 -11.72 -0.92
N LYS A 92 -1.33 -11.80 0.42
CA LYS A 92 -2.26 -12.68 1.15
C LYS A 92 -3.71 -12.31 0.87
N LYS A 93 -4.05 -11.02 0.79
CA LYS A 93 -5.42 -10.55 0.48
C LYS A 93 -5.82 -10.91 -0.95
N LEU A 94 -4.90 -10.83 -1.91
CA LEU A 94 -5.15 -11.24 -3.30
C LEU A 94 -5.45 -12.74 -3.39
N ILE A 95 -4.63 -13.55 -2.71
CA ILE A 95 -4.84 -15.00 -2.62
C ILE A 95 -6.16 -15.32 -1.90
N GLY A 96 -6.48 -14.60 -0.83
CA GLY A 96 -7.76 -14.75 -0.12
C GLY A 96 -8.97 -14.51 -1.02
N LYS A 97 -8.96 -13.42 -1.80
CA LYS A 97 -10.00 -13.15 -2.80
C LYS A 97 -10.12 -14.26 -3.84
N TYR A 98 -8.99 -14.80 -4.31
CA TYR A 98 -9.00 -15.93 -5.24
C TYR A 98 -9.67 -17.17 -4.62
N PHE A 99 -9.38 -17.48 -3.35
CA PHE A 99 -10.04 -18.59 -2.65
C PHE A 99 -11.52 -18.33 -2.35
N GLU A 100 -11.91 -17.08 -2.10
CA GLU A 100 -13.32 -16.70 -1.96
C GLU A 100 -14.09 -16.96 -3.26
N GLU A 101 -13.53 -16.61 -4.42
CA GLU A 101 -14.16 -16.88 -5.73
C GLU A 101 -14.28 -18.39 -6.01
N ILE A 102 -13.32 -19.21 -5.56
CA ILE A 102 -13.43 -20.68 -5.59
C ILE A 102 -14.56 -21.14 -4.69
N SER A 103 -14.62 -20.62 -3.47
CA SER A 103 -15.59 -21.08 -2.45
C SER A 103 -17.03 -20.70 -2.79
N GLN A 104 -17.23 -19.60 -3.52
CA GLN A 104 -18.54 -19.11 -3.96
C GLN A 104 -18.99 -19.72 -5.31
N ASP A 105 -18.16 -20.54 -5.96
CA ASP A 105 -18.43 -21.15 -7.27
C ASP A 105 -18.92 -20.14 -8.34
N THR A 106 -18.38 -18.92 -8.29
CA THR A 106 -18.75 -17.84 -9.23
C THR A 106 -18.29 -18.10 -10.67
N GLY A 107 -17.49 -19.15 -10.90
CA GLY A 107 -16.91 -19.53 -12.18
C GLY A 107 -15.82 -18.58 -12.69
N LYS A 108 -15.41 -17.58 -11.89
CA LYS A 108 -14.41 -16.56 -12.25
C LYS A 108 -13.00 -16.89 -11.74
N TYR A 109 -12.67 -18.17 -11.68
CA TYR A 109 -11.34 -18.63 -11.29
C TYR A 109 -10.83 -19.66 -12.30
N VAL A 110 -9.51 -19.69 -12.48
CA VAL A 110 -8.83 -20.65 -13.36
C VAL A 110 -7.66 -21.22 -12.58
N PHE A 111 -7.48 -22.54 -12.65
CA PHE A 111 -6.36 -23.23 -12.03
C PHE A 111 -5.70 -24.16 -13.05
N GLY A 112 -4.38 -24.32 -12.94
CA GLY A 112 -3.61 -25.18 -13.83
C GLY A 112 -3.21 -24.52 -15.16
N ARG A 113 -2.02 -24.87 -15.65
CA ARG A 113 -1.38 -24.23 -16.80
C ARG A 113 -2.23 -24.32 -18.08
N GLN A 114 -2.85 -25.46 -18.34
CA GLN A 114 -3.64 -25.70 -19.54
C GLN A 114 -4.89 -24.81 -19.60
N HIS A 115 -5.59 -24.66 -18.47
CA HIS A 115 -6.76 -23.80 -18.38
C HIS A 115 -6.38 -22.31 -18.40
N THR A 116 -5.26 -21.93 -17.77
CA THR A 116 -4.74 -20.55 -17.84
C THR A 116 -4.35 -20.17 -19.26
N ASP A 117 -3.68 -21.05 -19.99
CA ASP A 117 -3.28 -20.79 -21.39
C ASP A 117 -4.52 -20.69 -22.31
N ALA A 118 -5.58 -21.46 -22.04
CA ALA A 118 -6.82 -21.39 -22.79
C ALA A 118 -7.62 -20.09 -22.55
N VAL A 119 -7.57 -19.53 -21.33
CA VAL A 119 -8.23 -18.27 -20.98
C VAL A 119 -7.37 -17.05 -21.35
N LEU A 120 -6.05 -17.16 -21.30
CA LEU A 120 -5.12 -16.08 -21.63
C LEU A 120 -5.01 -15.83 -23.15
N LYS A 121 -5.10 -16.88 -23.98
CA LYS A 121 -5.07 -16.77 -25.44
C LYS A 121 -6.15 -15.86 -26.06
N PRO A 122 -7.43 -15.90 -25.62
CA PRO A 122 -8.46 -14.99 -26.11
C PRO A 122 -8.42 -13.58 -25.51
N LEU A 123 -7.72 -13.35 -24.38
CA LEU A 123 -7.73 -12.08 -23.60
C LEU A 123 -6.46 -11.21 -23.72
N SER A 124 -5.69 -11.31 -24.82
CA SER A 124 -4.65 -10.32 -25.15
C SER A 124 -5.29 -8.91 -25.18
N TYR A 125 -5.02 -7.93 -24.32
CA TYR A 125 -3.79 -7.29 -23.78
C TYR A 125 -4.15 -6.61 -22.41
N PRO A 126 -3.26 -6.30 -21.42
CA PRO A 126 -1.80 -6.06 -21.49
C PRO A 126 -0.93 -6.83 -20.44
N LYS A 127 0.26 -7.26 -20.87
CA LYS A 127 1.44 -7.72 -20.10
C LYS A 127 1.27 -7.98 -18.58
N MET A 128 0.65 -9.10 -18.21
CA MET A 128 0.79 -9.67 -16.86
C MET A 128 2.11 -10.45 -16.77
N LYS A 129 3.13 -9.88 -16.13
CA LYS A 129 4.37 -10.59 -15.79
C LYS A 129 4.12 -11.46 -14.56
N VAL A 130 3.85 -12.74 -14.77
CA VAL A 130 3.79 -13.71 -13.66
C VAL A 130 5.20 -14.27 -13.43
N ARG A 131 5.76 -14.04 -12.24
CA ARG A 131 7.02 -14.64 -11.79
C ARG A 131 6.68 -15.81 -10.87
N TYR A 132 6.90 -17.03 -11.35
CA TYR A 132 6.85 -18.24 -10.53
C TYR A 132 8.26 -18.58 -10.04
N GLU A 133 8.41 -18.84 -8.75
CA GLU A 133 9.63 -19.38 -8.15
C GLU A 133 9.31 -20.80 -7.65
N ASN A 134 9.97 -21.80 -8.24
CA ASN A 134 9.86 -23.19 -7.78
C ASN A 134 10.90 -23.44 -6.68
N LYS A 135 10.61 -24.40 -5.78
CA LYS A 135 11.47 -24.82 -4.65
C LYS A 135 12.88 -25.31 -5.05
N GLU A 136 13.20 -25.41 -6.34
CA GLU A 136 14.50 -25.80 -6.88
C GLU A 136 15.38 -24.61 -7.33
N GLY A 137 15.00 -23.36 -7.02
CA GLY A 137 15.86 -22.18 -7.24
C GLY A 137 16.08 -21.78 -8.70
N SER A 138 15.39 -22.41 -9.66
CA SER A 138 15.53 -22.04 -11.08
C SER A 138 14.59 -20.90 -11.47
N PHE A 139 15.14 -19.70 -11.69
CA PHE A 139 14.39 -18.56 -12.22
C PHE A 139 14.13 -18.74 -13.73
N ARG A 140 12.89 -19.05 -14.12
CA ARG A 140 12.49 -19.03 -15.53
C ARG A 140 11.70 -17.77 -15.85
N LYS A 141 12.31 -16.84 -16.59
CA LYS A 141 11.61 -15.70 -17.21
C LYS A 141 11.00 -16.16 -18.53
N ALA A 142 9.68 -16.31 -18.58
CA ALA A 142 8.98 -16.48 -19.85
C ALA A 142 8.61 -15.10 -20.40
N THR A 143 9.20 -14.71 -21.52
CA THR A 143 8.78 -13.54 -22.31
C THR A 143 8.24 -14.08 -23.62
N ALA A 144 6.93 -14.02 -23.82
CA ALA A 144 6.32 -14.40 -25.08
C ALA A 144 6.60 -13.29 -26.12
N GLY A 145 7.59 -13.53 -26.98
CA GLY A 145 7.84 -12.77 -28.20
C GLY A 145 7.20 -13.46 -29.40
N LYS A 146 6.65 -12.66 -30.32
CA LYS A 146 5.89 -13.04 -31.52
C LYS A 146 6.57 -14.10 -32.39
N CYS A 147 5.77 -15.05 -32.87
CA CYS A 147 5.72 -15.44 -34.28
C CYS A 147 4.26 -15.32 -34.72
#